data_AF-A0A929EQ07-F1
#
_entry.id   AF-A0A929EQ07-F1
#
_cell.length_a   1.000
_cell.length_b   1.000
_cell.length_c   1.000
_cell.angle_alpha   90.00
_cell.angle_beta   90.00
_cell.angle_gamma   90.00
#
_symmetry.space_group_name_H-M   'P 1'
#
loop_
_entity.id
_entity.type
_entity.pdbx_description
1 polymer ?
#
loop_
_entity_poly.entity_id
_entity_poly.type
_entity_poly.pdbx_seq_one_letter_code
_entity_poly.pdbx_strand_id
1 'polypeptide(L)'
;MPDEMNSLLEDVHVATRVKPVAYDSIGVPELENSEMLKIAEDALDAAKYAYASVAANPEQEVRSGSLEADFKEAFNLMDATRRDSIREKAVQLTGLPESARTEIFGRYGKIDSKSFIAQGFDRVHESLEPLEIDMKLLGARTPKISVSRGVLRATPDGLLLPKENLPSEFEDFESDFEEAKDKAEQSGVHDIDKLADIWGPAFIENPFTMEESEFEEEFEEQAVTDKLAFYITKVKCVDETGGGWFGEWGHDEIAIAGVSVDEDGDTRKIPEKYVGGGFDDGDTKHYSPHWKYHWFGLREGTGWPKSYFMTLLLAEKDWGGFSTVLNRVWEKIKAYVYAAIDKIVGILPGWWKLVGTIVAKVVKWVIDKLLGWIIKIFKDDVFPPRTLSAKLWSYGSRWRHPDGSWRTYSPRRRAHFYGHKGHYYVEYYWKMFS
;
A
#
# COMPACT_ATOMS: atom_id res chain seq x y z
N MET A 1 -41.87 43.76 18.28
CA MET A 1 -40.83 43.84 17.24
C MET A 1 -39.54 43.28 17.80
N PRO A 2 -39.20 42.02 17.48
CA PRO A 2 -37.85 41.51 17.59
C PRO A 2 -37.38 41.04 16.20
N ASP A 3 -36.90 41.98 15.37
CA ASP A 3 -36.41 41.71 14.00
C ASP A 3 -34.92 42.08 13.84
N GLU A 4 -34.14 42.13 14.91
CA GLU A 4 -32.70 42.48 14.85
C GLU A 4 -31.82 41.45 15.56
N MET A 5 -32.08 40.15 15.37
CA MET A 5 -31.19 39.10 15.88
C MET A 5 -30.97 37.93 14.91
N ASN A 6 -31.24 38.12 13.61
CA ASN A 6 -31.08 37.10 12.57
C ASN A 6 -29.99 37.40 11.52
N SER A 7 -29.09 38.37 11.75
CA SER A 7 -28.04 38.73 10.75
C SER A 7 -26.60 38.38 11.16
N LEU A 8 -26.39 37.42 12.07
CA LEU A 8 -25.04 37.01 12.51
C LEU A 8 -24.81 35.49 12.47
N LEU A 9 -25.51 34.80 11.59
CA LEU A 9 -25.07 33.49 11.11
C LEU A 9 -24.64 33.67 9.65
N GLU A 10 -23.56 34.43 9.46
CA GLU A 10 -22.73 34.22 8.29
C GLU A 10 -22.29 32.76 8.34
N ASP A 11 -22.70 31.99 7.33
CA ASP A 11 -22.14 30.69 7.01
C ASP A 11 -20.64 30.87 6.78
N VAL A 12 -19.86 30.79 7.86
CA VAL A 12 -18.43 30.57 7.77
C VAL A 12 -18.28 29.14 7.25
N HIS A 13 -18.29 28.99 5.94
CA HIS A 13 -17.64 27.89 5.27
C HIS A 13 -16.16 27.96 5.64
N VAL A 14 -15.81 27.42 6.80
CA VAL A 14 -14.44 27.01 7.10
C VAL A 14 -14.17 25.87 6.14
N ALA A 15 -13.80 26.19 4.90
CA ALA A 15 -13.02 25.31 4.06
C ALA A 15 -11.71 25.12 4.85
N THR A 16 -11.71 24.16 5.77
CA THR A 16 -10.51 23.73 6.48
C THR A 16 -9.52 23.40 5.37
N ARG A 17 -8.52 24.26 5.17
CA ARG A 17 -7.41 24.01 4.24
C ARG A 17 -6.59 22.87 4.85
N VAL A 18 -7.08 21.64 4.68
CA VAL A 18 -6.44 20.46 5.23
C VAL A 18 -5.16 20.23 4.42
N LYS A 19 -4.03 20.22 5.12
CA LYS A 19 -2.71 20.19 4.49
C LYS A 19 -2.38 18.76 4.09
N PRO A 20 -1.82 18.51 2.89
CA PRO A 20 -1.17 17.25 2.64
C PRO A 20 -0.03 17.07 3.63
N VAL A 21 0.17 15.84 4.07
CA VAL A 21 1.22 15.53 5.04
C VAL A 21 2.05 14.36 4.54
N ALA A 22 3.36 14.55 4.58
CA ALA A 22 4.35 13.53 4.29
C ALA A 22 4.82 13.02 5.64
N TYR A 23 5.03 11.72 5.73
CA TYR A 23 5.59 11.09 6.91
C TYR A 23 6.65 10.09 6.48
N ASP A 24 7.76 10.12 7.18
CA ASP A 24 8.76 9.08 7.23
C ASP A 24 8.58 8.37 8.57
N SER A 25 8.08 7.14 8.54
CA SER A 25 7.97 6.34 9.76
C SER A 25 9.18 5.42 9.87
N ILE A 26 9.82 5.43 11.03
CA ILE A 26 10.69 4.33 11.44
C ILE A 26 9.78 3.24 11.97
N GLY A 27 9.57 2.21 11.16
CA GLY A 27 8.72 1.08 11.53
C GLY A 27 7.26 1.25 11.16
N VAL A 28 6.50 0.27 11.64
CA VAL A 28 5.19 -0.10 11.13
C VAL A 28 4.11 0.82 11.71
N PRO A 29 3.26 1.46 10.89
CA PRO A 29 2.11 2.19 11.41
C PRO A 29 1.25 1.20 12.18
N GLU A 30 0.91 1.54 13.41
CA GLU A 30 0.13 0.66 14.28
C GLU A 30 -1.26 0.43 13.66
N LEU A 31 -1.66 -0.83 13.53
CA LEU A 31 -3.02 -1.16 13.15
C LEU A 31 -3.88 -0.96 14.40
N GLU A 32 -4.52 0.21 14.50
CA GLU A 32 -5.37 0.57 15.65
C GLU A 32 -6.60 -0.36 15.80
N ASN A 33 -6.99 -1.05 14.72
CA ASN A 33 -8.12 -1.97 14.70
C ASN A 33 -7.65 -3.40 15.05
N SER A 34 -8.15 -3.94 16.16
CA SER A 34 -7.79 -5.27 16.65
C SER A 34 -8.12 -6.40 15.67
N GLU A 35 -9.20 -6.28 14.91
CA GLU A 35 -9.59 -7.31 13.95
C GLU A 35 -8.76 -7.25 12.67
N MET A 36 -8.38 -6.05 12.23
CA MET A 36 -7.39 -5.89 11.15
C MET A 36 -6.04 -6.44 11.58
N LEU A 37 -5.65 -6.23 12.83
CA LEU A 37 -4.41 -6.77 13.38
C LEU A 37 -4.41 -8.30 13.35
N LYS A 38 -5.51 -8.98 13.72
CA LYS A 38 -5.61 -10.44 13.62
C LYS A 38 -5.38 -10.95 12.19
N ILE A 39 -6.00 -10.32 11.19
CA ILE A 39 -5.83 -10.68 9.77
C ILE A 39 -4.36 -10.49 9.36
N ALA A 40 -3.76 -9.38 9.78
CA ALA A 40 -2.37 -9.06 9.50
C ALA A 40 -1.40 -10.06 10.15
N GLU A 41 -1.61 -10.39 11.43
CA GLU A 41 -0.81 -11.35 12.18
C GLU A 41 -0.90 -12.74 11.56
N ASP A 42 -2.09 -13.18 11.17
CA ASP A 42 -2.30 -14.45 10.51
C ASP A 42 -1.57 -14.54 9.16
N ALA A 43 -1.64 -13.49 8.33
CA ALA A 43 -0.88 -13.39 7.08
C ALA A 43 0.64 -13.41 7.30
N LEU A 44 1.10 -12.66 8.30
CA LEU A 44 2.49 -12.56 8.69
C LEU A 44 3.03 -13.93 9.14
N ASP A 45 2.30 -14.59 10.03
CA ASP A 45 2.71 -15.87 10.61
C ASP A 45 2.76 -16.98 9.56
N ALA A 46 1.80 -16.98 8.64
CA ALA A 46 1.81 -17.84 7.48
C ALA A 46 3.08 -17.63 6.62
N ALA A 47 3.42 -16.38 6.32
CA ALA A 47 4.59 -16.04 5.50
C ALA A 47 5.92 -16.37 6.21
N LYS A 48 6.03 -16.09 7.52
CA LYS A 48 7.18 -16.50 8.34
C LYS A 48 7.37 -18.01 8.30
N TYR A 49 6.28 -18.76 8.44
CA TYR A 49 6.33 -20.22 8.48
C TYR A 49 6.69 -20.82 7.12
N ALA A 50 6.16 -20.26 6.03
CA ALA A 50 6.55 -20.64 4.67
C ALA A 50 8.06 -20.43 4.44
N TYR A 51 8.61 -19.26 4.81
CA TYR A 51 10.04 -19.00 4.70
C TYR A 51 10.87 -19.98 5.54
N ALA A 52 10.52 -20.14 6.83
CA ALA A 52 11.23 -21.04 7.73
C ALA A 52 11.19 -22.50 7.24
N SER A 53 10.06 -22.96 6.73
CA SER A 53 9.90 -24.32 6.24
C SER A 53 10.77 -24.57 5.00
N VAL A 54 10.77 -23.63 4.05
CA VAL A 54 11.63 -23.69 2.85
C VAL A 54 13.11 -23.68 3.23
N ALA A 55 13.53 -22.76 4.10
CA ALA A 55 14.92 -22.68 4.54
C ALA A 55 15.38 -23.93 5.31
N ALA A 56 14.49 -24.56 6.08
CA ALA A 56 14.79 -25.81 6.78
C ALA A 56 14.90 -27.02 5.84
N ASN A 57 14.18 -27.00 4.72
CA ASN A 57 14.08 -28.11 3.77
C ASN A 57 14.39 -27.67 2.32
N PRO A 58 15.60 -27.13 2.05
CA PRO A 58 15.92 -26.50 0.76
C PRO A 58 15.86 -27.48 -0.43
N GLU A 59 16.07 -28.78 -0.18
CA GLU A 59 16.00 -29.83 -1.19
C GLU A 59 14.56 -30.22 -1.58
N GLN A 60 13.57 -29.87 -0.74
CA GLN A 60 12.20 -30.27 -0.99
C GLN A 60 11.64 -29.53 -2.22
N GLU A 61 10.95 -30.27 -3.09
CA GLU A 61 10.25 -29.66 -4.22
C GLU A 61 9.11 -28.76 -3.74
N VAL A 62 9.04 -27.59 -4.35
CA VAL A 62 8.03 -26.57 -4.07
C VAL A 62 7.21 -26.37 -5.34
N ARG A 63 5.91 -26.16 -5.19
CA ARG A 63 5.03 -25.93 -6.33
C ARG A 63 5.45 -24.65 -7.05
N SER A 64 5.63 -24.71 -8.38
CA SER A 64 5.95 -23.52 -9.17
C SER A 64 4.87 -22.44 -9.00
N GLY A 65 5.30 -21.18 -8.90
CA GLY A 65 4.41 -20.04 -8.69
C GLY A 65 3.83 -19.92 -7.27
N SER A 66 4.22 -20.76 -6.32
CA SER A 66 3.83 -20.64 -4.89
C SER A 66 4.70 -19.64 -4.11
N LEU A 67 4.26 -19.20 -2.93
CA LEU A 67 5.06 -18.34 -2.05
C LEU A 67 6.38 -19.02 -1.66
N GLU A 68 6.34 -20.34 -1.45
CA GLU A 68 7.49 -21.18 -1.14
C GLU A 68 8.51 -21.22 -2.28
N ALA A 69 8.04 -21.21 -3.54
CA ALA A 69 8.93 -21.15 -4.70
C ALA A 69 9.73 -19.84 -4.74
N ASP A 70 9.09 -18.72 -4.43
CA ASP A 70 9.79 -17.43 -4.37
C ASP A 70 10.80 -17.43 -3.22
N PHE A 71 10.41 -17.90 -2.03
CA PHE A 71 11.33 -18.00 -0.91
C PHE A 71 12.50 -18.95 -1.18
N LYS A 72 12.27 -20.05 -1.90
CA LYS A 72 13.33 -20.99 -2.29
C LYS A 72 14.29 -20.34 -3.27
N GLU A 73 13.78 -19.55 -4.21
CA GLU A 73 14.62 -18.78 -5.12
C GLU A 73 15.47 -17.75 -4.37
N ALA A 74 14.89 -16.95 -3.46
CA ALA A 74 15.70 -16.03 -2.63
C ALA A 74 16.75 -16.78 -1.82
N PHE A 75 16.36 -17.88 -1.20
CA PHE A 75 17.28 -18.68 -0.39
C PHE A 75 18.46 -19.16 -1.23
N ASN A 76 18.23 -19.61 -2.47
CA ASN A 76 19.27 -20.10 -3.37
C ASN A 76 20.17 -19.02 -3.98
N LEU A 77 19.73 -17.76 -4.01
CA LEU A 77 20.56 -16.63 -4.45
C LEU A 77 21.62 -16.24 -3.41
N MET A 78 21.50 -16.73 -2.17
CA MET A 78 22.44 -16.45 -1.09
C MET A 78 23.70 -17.32 -1.21
N ASP A 79 24.83 -16.82 -0.70
CA ASP A 79 26.07 -17.58 -0.61
C ASP A 79 25.93 -18.81 0.30
N ALA A 80 26.86 -19.76 0.16
CA ALA A 80 26.78 -21.05 0.85
C ALA A 80 26.82 -20.90 2.40
N THR A 81 27.78 -20.13 2.92
CA THR A 81 27.97 -19.92 4.36
C THR A 81 26.68 -19.39 5.00
N ARG A 82 26.06 -18.44 4.32
CA ARG A 82 24.83 -17.84 4.76
C ARG A 82 23.64 -18.78 4.67
N ARG A 83 23.48 -19.52 3.56
CA ARG A 83 22.43 -20.54 3.44
C ARG A 83 22.51 -21.54 4.59
N ASP A 84 23.70 -21.96 4.96
CA ASP A 84 23.91 -22.90 6.07
C ASP A 84 23.47 -22.30 7.42
N SER A 85 23.86 -21.06 7.71
CA SER A 85 23.43 -20.34 8.93
C SER A 85 21.91 -20.15 9.01
N ILE A 86 21.28 -19.76 7.90
CA ILE A 86 19.82 -19.59 7.81
C ILE A 86 19.12 -20.93 7.98
N ARG A 87 19.62 -21.97 7.30
CA ARG A 87 19.09 -23.33 7.40
C ARG A 87 19.15 -23.87 8.81
N GLU A 88 20.27 -23.70 9.52
CA GLU A 88 20.42 -24.16 10.90
C GLU A 88 19.35 -23.55 11.81
N LYS A 89 19.16 -22.22 11.75
CA LYS A 89 18.12 -21.53 12.53
C LYS A 89 16.71 -21.95 12.12
N ALA A 90 16.47 -22.12 10.83
CA ALA A 90 15.18 -22.56 10.31
C ALA A 90 14.83 -23.99 10.78
N VAL A 91 15.81 -24.90 10.79
CA VAL A 91 15.65 -26.25 11.34
C VAL A 91 15.34 -26.20 12.84
N GLN A 92 16.03 -25.34 13.59
CA GLN A 92 15.74 -25.15 15.02
C GLN A 92 14.30 -24.66 15.25
N LEU A 93 13.86 -23.62 14.55
CA LEU A 93 12.52 -23.04 14.68
C LEU A 93 11.41 -24.02 14.28
N THR A 94 11.58 -24.70 13.13
CA THR A 94 10.57 -25.63 12.60
C THR A 94 10.52 -26.95 13.34
N GLY A 95 11.59 -27.31 14.06
CA GLY A 95 11.69 -28.48 14.93
C GLY A 95 11.27 -28.25 16.39
N LEU A 96 10.87 -27.03 16.76
CA LEU A 96 10.32 -26.75 18.09
C LEU A 96 9.03 -27.58 18.36
N PRO A 97 8.68 -27.83 19.64
CA PRO A 97 7.39 -28.41 19.99
C PRO A 97 6.21 -27.61 19.41
N GLU A 98 5.11 -28.28 19.09
CA GLU A 98 3.93 -27.68 18.45
C GLU A 98 3.44 -26.41 19.16
N SER A 99 3.41 -26.40 20.50
CA SER A 99 3.01 -25.24 21.29
C SER A 99 3.89 -24.02 21.04
N ALA A 100 5.21 -24.21 21.00
CA ALA A 100 6.18 -23.14 20.75
C ALA A 100 6.14 -22.67 19.28
N ARG A 101 5.93 -23.59 18.33
CA ARG A 101 5.72 -23.20 16.93
C ARG A 101 4.44 -22.40 16.77
N THR A 102 3.38 -22.76 17.47
CA THR A 102 2.10 -22.05 17.43
C THR A 102 2.21 -20.65 18.02
N GLU A 103 3.05 -20.44 19.03
CA GLU A 103 3.35 -19.11 19.57
C GLU A 103 4.09 -18.20 18.57
N ILE A 104 4.95 -18.78 17.72
CA ILE A 104 5.79 -18.03 16.77
C ILE A 104 5.11 -17.84 15.41
N PHE A 105 4.35 -18.85 14.97
CA PHE A 105 3.80 -18.99 13.61
C PHE A 105 2.27 -19.14 13.61
N GLY A 106 1.61 -18.79 14.71
CA GLY A 106 0.16 -18.90 14.84
C GLY A 106 -0.36 -20.31 14.53
N ARG A 107 -1.55 -20.39 13.94
CA ARG A 107 -2.18 -21.68 13.59
C ARG A 107 -1.39 -22.54 12.60
N TYR A 108 -0.45 -21.96 11.85
CA TYR A 108 0.41 -22.69 10.90
C TYR A 108 1.47 -23.53 11.61
N GLY A 109 1.87 -23.14 12.82
CA GLY A 109 2.80 -23.90 13.66
C GLY A 109 2.30 -25.28 14.10
N LYS A 110 1.01 -25.58 13.89
CA LYS A 110 0.42 -26.91 14.11
C LYS A 110 0.81 -27.94 13.04
N ILE A 111 1.20 -27.47 11.86
CA ILE A 111 1.49 -28.31 10.71
C ILE A 111 2.97 -28.69 10.75
N ASP A 112 3.34 -29.87 10.26
CA ASP A 112 4.75 -30.23 10.07
C ASP A 112 5.34 -29.44 8.88
N SER A 113 6.61 -29.01 8.96
CA SER A 113 7.18 -28.09 7.95
C SER A 113 7.28 -28.72 6.56
N LYS A 114 7.57 -30.02 6.47
CA LYS A 114 7.58 -30.74 5.18
C LYS A 114 6.17 -30.88 4.63
N SER A 115 5.22 -31.19 5.51
CA SER A 115 3.80 -31.29 5.16
C SER A 115 3.23 -29.95 4.70
N PHE A 116 3.67 -28.84 5.30
CA PHE A 116 3.31 -27.49 4.90
C PHE A 116 3.81 -27.19 3.47
N ILE A 117 5.09 -27.42 3.19
CA ILE A 117 5.67 -27.20 1.85
C ILE A 117 4.99 -28.08 0.79
N ALA A 118 4.70 -29.34 1.12
CA ALA A 118 4.08 -30.27 0.19
C ALA A 118 2.65 -29.84 -0.21
N GLN A 119 1.91 -29.25 0.72
CA GLN A 119 0.58 -28.72 0.46
C GLN A 119 0.63 -27.35 -0.23
N GLY A 120 1.57 -26.51 0.19
CA GLY A 120 1.71 -25.13 -0.23
C GLY A 120 0.78 -24.18 0.53
N PHE A 121 1.25 -22.95 0.69
CA PHE A 121 0.64 -21.86 1.46
C PHE A 121 -0.87 -21.72 1.23
N ASP A 122 -1.31 -21.62 -0.03
CA ASP A 122 -2.72 -21.37 -0.38
C ASP A 122 -3.63 -22.49 0.14
N ARG A 123 -3.23 -23.75 -0.07
CA ARG A 123 -4.03 -24.91 0.34
C ARG A 123 -4.04 -25.10 1.84
N VAL A 124 -2.90 -24.87 2.48
CA VAL A 124 -2.81 -24.93 3.94
C VAL A 124 -3.78 -23.90 4.54
N HIS A 125 -3.75 -22.67 4.04
CA HIS A 125 -4.68 -21.65 4.51
C HIS A 125 -6.14 -22.04 4.30
N GLU A 126 -6.50 -22.57 3.13
CA GLU A 126 -7.86 -23.02 2.84
C GLU A 126 -8.32 -24.20 3.72
N SER A 127 -7.38 -25.03 4.17
CA SER A 127 -7.67 -26.19 5.03
C SER A 127 -7.89 -25.83 6.51
N LEU A 128 -7.43 -24.65 6.93
CA LEU A 128 -7.55 -24.20 8.31
C LEU A 128 -8.94 -23.61 8.56
N GLU A 129 -9.43 -23.75 9.80
CA GLU A 129 -10.68 -23.12 10.21
C GLU A 129 -10.65 -21.62 9.94
N PRO A 130 -11.75 -21.01 9.44
CA PRO A 130 -11.80 -19.58 9.17
C PRO A 130 -11.37 -18.75 10.40
N LEU A 131 -10.66 -17.66 10.15
CA LEU A 131 -10.25 -16.75 11.22
C LEU A 131 -11.49 -16.12 11.87
N GLU A 132 -11.60 -16.21 13.19
CA GLU A 132 -12.71 -15.60 13.93
C GLU A 132 -12.54 -14.09 13.99
N ILE A 133 -13.36 -13.39 13.20
CA ILE A 133 -13.30 -11.94 13.06
C ILE A 133 -14.63 -11.30 13.45
N ASP A 134 -14.57 -10.33 14.37
CA ASP A 134 -15.74 -9.54 14.74
C ASP A 134 -15.97 -8.40 13.72
N MET A 135 -16.93 -8.64 12.83
CA MET A 135 -17.36 -7.68 11.82
C MET A 135 -17.72 -6.30 12.39
N LYS A 136 -18.25 -6.22 13.62
CA LYS A 136 -18.62 -4.94 14.24
C LYS A 136 -17.37 -4.15 14.61
N LEU A 137 -16.34 -4.82 15.12
CA LEU A 137 -15.08 -4.21 15.51
C LEU A 137 -14.23 -3.82 14.31
N LEU A 138 -14.38 -4.50 13.16
CA LEU A 138 -13.85 -4.03 11.86
C LEU A 138 -14.44 -2.69 11.38
N GLY A 139 -15.45 -2.17 12.08
CA GLY A 139 -16.20 -0.98 11.68
C GLY A 139 -17.32 -1.28 10.68
N ALA A 140 -17.51 -2.55 10.31
CA ALA A 140 -18.60 -2.95 9.43
C ALA A 140 -19.92 -2.79 10.18
N ARG A 141 -20.66 -1.72 9.87
CA ARG A 141 -22.03 -1.57 10.39
C ARG A 141 -22.88 -2.66 9.74
N THR A 142 -23.40 -3.59 10.54
CA THR A 142 -24.46 -4.49 10.07
C THR A 142 -25.63 -3.62 9.62
N PRO A 143 -26.09 -3.68 8.35
CA PRO A 143 -27.22 -2.88 7.94
C PRO A 143 -28.42 -3.28 8.79
N LYS A 144 -28.90 -2.34 9.62
CA LYS A 144 -30.11 -2.52 10.42
C LYS A 144 -31.28 -1.96 9.64
N ILE A 145 -32.05 -2.84 9.00
CA ILE A 145 -33.35 -2.47 8.45
C ILE A 145 -34.35 -2.48 9.61
N SER A 146 -34.84 -1.31 10.00
CA SER A 146 -35.86 -1.19 11.04
C SER A 146 -37.24 -1.37 10.42
N VAL A 147 -37.87 -2.51 10.70
CA VAL A 147 -39.21 -2.88 10.21
C VAL A 147 -40.18 -3.00 11.39
N SER A 148 -41.34 -2.37 11.27
CA SER A 148 -42.44 -2.52 12.23
C SER A 148 -42.96 -3.96 12.20
N ARG A 149 -43.14 -4.59 13.38
CA ARG A 149 -43.52 -6.02 13.54
C ARG A 149 -44.81 -6.46 12.83
N GLY A 150 -45.64 -5.53 12.36
CA GLY A 150 -46.90 -5.83 11.66
C GLY A 150 -46.82 -5.86 10.13
N VAL A 151 -45.69 -5.52 9.52
CA VAL A 151 -45.59 -5.28 8.06
C VAL A 151 -44.78 -6.34 7.31
N LEU A 152 -44.12 -7.25 8.04
CA LEU A 152 -43.38 -8.36 7.46
C LEU A 152 -44.32 -9.49 7.05
N ARG A 153 -44.23 -9.94 5.79
CA ARG A 153 -44.92 -11.15 5.32
C ARG A 153 -43.91 -12.26 5.07
N ALA A 154 -44.05 -13.37 5.81
CA ALA A 154 -43.32 -14.59 5.49
C ALA A 154 -44.00 -15.30 4.30
N THR A 155 -43.18 -15.76 3.35
CA THR A 155 -43.57 -16.56 2.19
C THR A 155 -42.71 -17.82 2.13
N PRO A 156 -43.06 -18.84 1.32
CA PRO A 156 -42.25 -20.05 1.16
C PRO A 156 -40.80 -19.77 0.70
N ASP A 157 -40.60 -18.68 -0.04
CA ASP A 157 -39.30 -18.30 -0.63
C ASP A 157 -38.51 -17.29 0.24
N GLY A 158 -39.10 -16.83 1.36
CA GLY A 158 -38.43 -15.91 2.29
C GLY A 158 -39.33 -14.85 2.92
N LEU A 159 -38.71 -13.86 3.56
CA LEU A 159 -39.39 -12.72 4.19
C LEU A 159 -39.51 -11.56 3.19
N LEU A 160 -40.75 -11.16 2.90
CA LEU A 160 -41.03 -9.97 2.10
C LEU A 160 -40.94 -8.73 2.99
N LEU A 161 -40.05 -7.82 2.60
CA LEU A 161 -39.87 -6.49 3.17
C LEU A 161 -40.67 -5.48 2.33
N PRO A 162 -41.54 -4.66 2.94
CA PRO A 162 -42.18 -3.53 2.26
C PRO A 162 -41.14 -2.54 1.73
N LYS A 163 -41.35 -2.02 0.52
CA LYS A 163 -40.43 -1.08 -0.16
C LYS A 163 -40.15 0.17 0.68
N GLU A 164 -41.17 0.69 1.35
CA GLU A 164 -41.10 1.82 2.30
C GLU A 164 -40.21 1.59 3.54
N ASN A 165 -39.82 0.35 3.81
CA ASN A 165 -38.87 0.00 4.87
C ASN A 165 -37.45 -0.24 4.34
N LEU A 166 -37.26 -0.26 3.02
CA LEU A 166 -35.93 -0.22 2.44
C LEU A 166 -35.37 1.20 2.64
N PRO A 167 -34.04 1.35 2.81
CA PRO A 167 -33.41 2.67 2.79
C PRO A 167 -33.84 3.44 1.53
N SER A 168 -33.99 4.76 1.61
CA SER A 168 -34.39 5.61 0.46
C SER A 168 -33.49 5.44 -0.77
N GLU A 169 -32.27 4.95 -0.56
CA GLU A 169 -31.28 4.57 -1.59
C GLU A 169 -31.70 3.36 -2.45
N PHE A 170 -32.73 2.62 -2.04
CA PHE A 170 -33.35 1.51 -2.79
C PHE A 170 -34.67 1.90 -3.46
N GLU A 171 -35.21 3.08 -3.17
CA GLU A 171 -36.46 3.53 -3.81
C GLU A 171 -36.26 3.77 -5.31
N ASP A 172 -35.05 4.20 -5.67
CA ASP A 172 -34.67 4.57 -7.02
C ASP A 172 -34.01 3.44 -7.82
N PHE A 173 -33.88 2.21 -7.32
CA PHE A 173 -33.13 1.18 -8.07
C PHE A 173 -33.73 0.85 -9.45
N GLU A 174 -35.06 0.91 -9.58
CA GLU A 174 -35.75 0.73 -10.87
C GLU A 174 -35.75 2.02 -11.71
N SER A 175 -35.83 3.20 -11.07
CA SER A 175 -35.75 4.47 -11.80
C SER A 175 -34.32 4.79 -12.22
N ASP A 176 -33.30 4.46 -11.45
CA ASP A 176 -31.88 4.61 -11.77
C ASP A 176 -31.48 3.66 -12.90
N PHE A 177 -32.09 2.47 -12.97
CA PHE A 177 -31.85 1.54 -14.07
C PHE A 177 -32.49 2.04 -15.38
N GLU A 178 -33.74 2.53 -15.33
CA GLU A 178 -34.39 3.07 -16.52
C GLU A 178 -33.90 4.50 -16.86
N GLU A 179 -33.52 5.31 -15.88
CA GLU A 179 -32.93 6.64 -16.09
C GLU A 179 -31.48 6.52 -16.59
N ALA A 180 -30.70 5.52 -16.16
CA ALA A 180 -29.39 5.25 -16.76
C ALA A 180 -29.50 4.79 -18.23
N LYS A 181 -30.57 4.04 -18.57
CA LYS A 181 -30.85 3.58 -19.93
C LYS A 181 -31.38 4.71 -20.81
N ASP A 182 -32.31 5.51 -20.33
CA ASP A 182 -32.84 6.70 -21.01
C ASP A 182 -31.78 7.81 -21.12
N LYS A 183 -30.93 8.01 -20.10
CA LYS A 183 -29.80 8.95 -20.18
C LYS A 183 -28.71 8.45 -21.14
N ALA A 184 -28.48 7.14 -21.27
CA ALA A 184 -27.55 6.60 -22.26
C ALA A 184 -28.05 6.79 -23.71
N GLU A 185 -29.36 6.66 -23.96
CA GLU A 185 -29.98 6.93 -25.26
C GLU A 185 -30.09 8.44 -25.56
N GLN A 186 -30.43 9.28 -24.57
CA GLN A 186 -30.53 10.74 -24.74
C GLN A 186 -29.17 11.45 -24.82
N SER A 187 -28.15 10.92 -24.15
CA SER A 187 -26.78 11.48 -24.21
C SER A 187 -26.07 11.22 -25.53
N GLY A 188 -26.63 10.40 -26.43
CA GLY A 188 -26.04 10.10 -27.72
C GLY A 188 -24.69 9.40 -27.60
N VAL A 189 -24.45 8.65 -26.52
CA VAL A 189 -23.20 7.89 -26.28
C VAL A 189 -22.90 6.87 -27.40
N HIS A 190 -23.89 6.59 -28.25
CA HIS A 190 -23.74 5.77 -29.46
C HIS A 190 -23.58 6.57 -30.77
N ASP A 191 -23.55 7.90 -30.73
CA ASP A 191 -23.47 8.81 -31.88
C ASP A 191 -22.05 9.41 -32.00
N ILE A 192 -21.26 8.80 -32.89
CA ILE A 192 -19.82 9.05 -33.05
C ILE A 192 -19.53 10.50 -33.51
N ASP A 193 -20.44 11.12 -34.26
CA ASP A 193 -20.27 12.49 -34.75
C ASP A 193 -20.51 13.54 -33.66
N LYS A 194 -21.34 13.21 -32.66
CA LYS A 194 -21.61 14.07 -31.49
C LYS A 194 -20.50 14.01 -30.44
N LEU A 195 -19.79 12.88 -30.35
CA LEU A 195 -18.58 12.74 -29.53
C LEU A 195 -17.44 13.64 -30.03
N ALA A 196 -17.40 13.95 -31.33
CA ALA A 196 -16.49 14.94 -31.90
C ALA A 196 -16.87 16.40 -31.55
N ASP A 197 -18.11 16.71 -31.17
CA ASP A 197 -18.50 18.04 -30.68
C ASP A 197 -18.12 18.27 -29.20
N ILE A 198 -18.07 17.21 -28.39
CA ILE A 198 -17.75 17.29 -26.95
C ILE A 198 -16.24 17.24 -26.70
N TRP A 199 -15.52 16.40 -27.45
CA TRP A 199 -14.06 16.21 -27.31
C TRP A 199 -13.27 17.02 -28.34
N GLY A 200 -13.98 17.78 -29.19
CA GLY A 200 -13.48 18.55 -30.32
C GLY A 200 -13.29 17.71 -31.59
N PRO A 201 -13.40 18.30 -32.81
CA PRO A 201 -12.83 17.66 -33.99
C PRO A 201 -11.35 17.45 -33.72
N ALA A 202 -10.76 16.42 -34.33
CA ALA A 202 -9.31 16.34 -34.45
C ALA A 202 -8.79 17.71 -34.95
N PHE A 203 -8.11 18.44 -34.06
CA PHE A 203 -8.00 19.91 -34.12
C PHE A 203 -7.41 20.40 -35.43
N ILE A 204 -8.00 21.45 -36.02
CA ILE A 204 -7.46 22.01 -37.27
C ILE A 204 -6.98 23.48 -37.16
N GLU A 205 -7.43 24.37 -36.26
CA GLU A 205 -6.80 25.71 -36.12
C GLU A 205 -7.10 26.49 -34.80
N ASN A 206 -6.30 27.53 -34.52
CA ASN A 206 -5.67 27.94 -33.23
C ASN A 206 -6.46 28.95 -32.31
N PRO A 207 -6.67 28.69 -30.99
CA PRO A 207 -7.66 29.40 -30.16
C PRO A 207 -7.25 30.71 -29.44
N PHE A 208 -6.12 31.36 -29.75
CA PHE A 208 -5.65 32.55 -29.00
C PHE A 208 -6.23 33.93 -29.44
N THR A 209 -7.54 34.08 -29.72
CA THR A 209 -8.06 35.34 -30.30
C THR A 209 -9.35 35.94 -29.73
N MET A 210 -9.69 35.83 -28.43
CA MET A 210 -10.73 36.69 -27.85
C MET A 210 -10.37 37.30 -26.46
N GLU A 211 -10.47 38.63 -26.40
CA GLU A 211 -10.06 39.63 -25.37
C GLU A 211 -10.83 39.46 -24.03
N GLU A 212 -10.20 39.27 -22.86
CA GLU A 212 -9.43 40.19 -21.98
C GLU A 212 -10.16 41.51 -21.64
N SER A 213 -10.91 41.56 -20.52
CA SER A 213 -10.89 42.72 -19.58
C SER A 213 -11.98 42.63 -18.47
N GLU A 214 -11.52 42.84 -17.23
CA GLU A 214 -12.29 43.27 -16.03
C GLU A 214 -12.77 42.24 -14.97
N PHE A 215 -12.34 40.97 -15.01
CA PHE A 215 -12.49 40.03 -13.87
C PHE A 215 -11.19 39.26 -13.51
N GLU A 216 -10.03 39.82 -13.86
CA GLU A 216 -8.72 39.21 -13.66
C GLU A 216 -8.03 39.71 -12.37
N GLU A 217 -8.51 39.27 -11.21
CA GLU A 217 -7.57 38.94 -10.12
C GLU A 217 -7.46 37.40 -10.08
N GLU A 218 -6.67 36.88 -11.02
CA GLU A 218 -5.93 35.60 -11.01
C GLU A 218 -6.52 34.46 -10.14
N PHE A 219 -7.76 34.05 -10.42
CA PHE A 219 -8.06 32.63 -10.34
C PHE A 219 -7.46 31.97 -11.57
N GLU A 220 -6.14 31.78 -11.57
CA GLU A 220 -5.52 30.84 -12.51
C GLU A 220 -6.30 29.53 -12.39
N GLU A 221 -6.87 29.04 -13.50
CA GLU A 221 -7.40 27.68 -13.57
C GLU A 221 -6.29 26.75 -13.08
N GLN A 222 -6.42 26.32 -11.84
CA GLN A 222 -5.33 25.65 -11.18
C GLN A 222 -5.20 24.28 -11.83
N ALA A 223 -4.18 24.11 -12.68
CA ALA A 223 -3.95 22.88 -13.42
C ALA A 223 -4.13 21.68 -12.48
N VAL A 224 -5.08 20.80 -12.84
CA VAL A 224 -5.42 19.62 -12.04
C VAL A 224 -4.17 18.75 -12.02
N THR A 225 -3.50 18.70 -10.88
CA THR A 225 -2.41 17.76 -10.67
C THR A 225 -3.03 16.40 -10.42
N ASP A 226 -3.00 15.53 -11.42
CA ASP A 226 -3.64 14.22 -11.40
C ASP A 226 -2.65 13.06 -11.20
N LYS A 227 -1.37 13.39 -10.95
CA LYS A 227 -0.33 12.43 -10.59
C LYS A 227 0.47 12.90 -9.37
N LEU A 228 0.96 11.93 -8.61
CA LEU A 228 1.89 12.13 -7.50
C LEU A 228 3.17 11.33 -7.74
N ALA A 229 4.31 11.99 -7.86
CA ALA A 229 5.61 11.35 -8.04
C ALA A 229 6.48 11.42 -6.80
N PHE A 230 7.24 10.35 -6.57
CA PHE A 230 8.31 10.27 -5.57
C PHE A 230 9.65 10.49 -6.27
N TYR A 231 10.42 11.48 -5.82
CA TYR A 231 11.71 11.85 -6.37
C TYR A 231 12.83 11.64 -5.36
N ILE A 232 13.93 11.04 -5.79
CA ILE A 232 15.18 10.94 -5.05
C ILE A 232 16.15 12.01 -5.57
N THR A 233 16.70 12.81 -4.65
CA THR A 233 17.69 13.86 -4.98
C THR A 233 19.11 13.35 -4.82
N LYS A 234 19.36 12.53 -3.79
CA LYS A 234 20.67 11.94 -3.52
C LYS A 234 20.59 10.74 -2.58
N VAL A 235 21.63 9.92 -2.62
CA VAL A 235 21.95 8.90 -1.61
C VAL A 235 23.29 9.25 -0.99
N LYS A 236 23.40 9.21 0.35
CA LYS A 236 24.62 9.52 1.08
C LYS A 236 25.00 8.37 2.02
N CYS A 237 26.26 7.95 1.98
CA CYS A 237 26.92 7.23 3.06
C CYS A 237 27.35 8.25 4.12
N VAL A 238 26.92 8.04 5.36
CA VAL A 238 27.32 8.85 6.52
C VAL A 238 28.40 8.14 7.31
N ASP A 239 28.29 6.81 7.42
CA ASP A 239 29.19 5.89 8.09
C ASP A 239 29.12 4.55 7.34
N GLU A 240 30.24 3.95 6.98
CA GLU A 240 30.34 2.70 6.22
C GLU A 240 30.04 1.48 7.10
N THR A 241 29.71 0.34 6.50
CA THR A 241 29.50 -0.92 7.22
C THR A 241 30.82 -1.55 7.68
N GLY A 242 31.40 -1.02 8.76
CA GLY A 242 32.30 -1.75 9.66
C GLY A 242 33.78 -1.88 9.28
N GLY A 243 34.57 -0.88 9.69
CA GLY A 243 36.03 -0.98 9.80
C GLY A 243 36.52 -1.50 11.16
N GLY A 244 37.23 -2.63 11.16
CA GLY A 244 38.19 -2.96 12.21
C GLY A 244 39.52 -2.21 12.01
N TRP A 245 40.36 -2.13 13.05
CA TRP A 245 41.66 -1.40 13.13
C TRP A 245 42.70 -1.76 12.02
N PHE A 246 42.39 -2.66 11.08
CA PHE A 246 43.23 -3.00 9.94
C PHE A 246 42.47 -2.76 8.63
N GLY A 247 42.45 -1.50 8.19
CA GLY A 247 42.19 -1.04 6.81
C GLY A 247 41.07 -1.75 6.04
N GLU A 248 39.95 -1.04 5.83
CA GLU A 248 38.91 -1.41 4.87
C GLU A 248 39.53 -1.56 3.47
N TRP A 249 39.54 -2.78 2.96
CA TRP A 249 39.75 -3.09 1.56
C TRP A 249 38.43 -3.64 1.02
N GLY A 250 37.50 -2.75 0.79
CA GLY A 250 36.17 -3.02 0.26
C GLY A 250 35.52 -1.67 -0.02
N HIS A 251 34.78 -1.56 -1.11
CA HIS A 251 34.12 -0.35 -1.54
C HIS A 251 32.65 -0.74 -1.68
N ASP A 252 31.76 -0.23 -0.83
CA ASP A 252 30.38 -0.72 -0.81
C ASP A 252 29.66 -0.40 -2.13
N GLU A 253 29.11 -1.45 -2.74
CA GLU A 253 28.23 -1.35 -3.90
C GLU A 253 26.78 -1.27 -3.43
N ILE A 254 26.14 -0.10 -3.52
CA ILE A 254 24.78 0.10 -3.00
C ILE A 254 23.74 -0.02 -4.12
N ALA A 255 22.68 -0.79 -3.85
CA ALA A 255 21.49 -0.88 -4.67
C ALA A 255 20.25 -0.44 -3.88
N ILE A 256 19.31 0.20 -4.57
CA ILE A 256 18.01 0.54 -4.01
C ILE A 256 16.89 -0.10 -4.81
N ALA A 257 16.00 -0.78 -4.12
CA ALA A 257 14.74 -1.30 -4.65
C ALA A 257 13.58 -0.79 -3.81
N GLY A 258 12.36 -1.06 -4.24
CA GLY A 258 11.22 -0.66 -3.43
C GLY A 258 9.92 -1.25 -3.88
N VAL A 259 8.90 -0.95 -3.08
CA VAL A 259 7.51 -1.24 -3.38
C VAL A 259 6.70 0.01 -3.13
N SER A 260 5.80 0.30 -4.06
CA SER A 260 4.79 1.33 -3.87
C SER A 260 3.46 0.70 -3.48
N VAL A 261 2.68 1.42 -2.67
CA VAL A 261 1.28 1.11 -2.38
C VAL A 261 0.48 2.38 -2.61
N ASP A 262 -0.58 2.33 -3.40
CA ASP A 262 -1.46 3.47 -3.65
C ASP A 262 -2.66 3.50 -2.69
N GLU A 263 -3.65 4.37 -2.97
CA GLU A 263 -4.78 4.59 -2.09
C GLU A 263 -5.77 3.44 -2.02
N ASP A 264 -5.83 2.60 -3.07
CA ASP A 264 -6.71 1.45 -3.10
C ASP A 264 -6.02 0.18 -2.58
N GLY A 265 -4.73 0.26 -2.27
CA GLY A 265 -3.93 -0.84 -1.80
C GLY A 265 -3.32 -1.64 -2.94
N ASP A 266 -3.37 -1.13 -4.16
CA ASP A 266 -2.58 -1.64 -5.27
C ASP A 266 -1.11 -1.39 -5.06
N THR A 267 -0.32 -2.34 -5.57
CA THR A 267 1.09 -2.43 -5.24
C THR A 267 1.88 -2.60 -6.49
N ARG A 268 3.00 -1.89 -6.58
CA ARG A 268 3.89 -1.99 -7.73
C ARG A 268 5.32 -2.19 -7.28
N LYS A 269 5.94 -3.19 -7.89
CA LYS A 269 7.39 -3.39 -7.85
C LYS A 269 8.09 -2.17 -8.40
N ILE A 270 9.08 -1.69 -7.66
CA ILE A 270 10.09 -0.78 -8.19
C ILE A 270 11.37 -1.59 -8.37
N PRO A 271 11.78 -1.84 -9.63
CA PRO A 271 12.98 -2.62 -9.90
C PRO A 271 14.19 -2.06 -9.16
N GLU A 272 15.04 -2.97 -8.74
CA GLU A 272 16.34 -2.61 -8.20
C GLU A 272 17.10 -1.75 -9.18
N LYS A 273 17.72 -0.71 -8.65
CA LYS A 273 18.64 0.12 -9.40
C LYS A 273 19.91 0.30 -8.61
N TYR A 274 21.01 0.09 -9.32
CA TYR A 274 22.33 0.39 -8.82
C TYR A 274 22.48 1.89 -8.55
N VAL A 275 22.88 2.24 -7.32
CA VAL A 275 23.14 3.62 -6.90
C VAL A 275 24.55 4.03 -7.29
N GLY A 276 25.52 3.17 -6.99
CA GLY A 276 26.94 3.37 -7.23
C GLY A 276 27.76 2.40 -6.38
N GLY A 277 29.07 2.34 -6.65
CA GLY A 277 30.03 1.56 -5.87
C GLY A 277 31.15 2.45 -5.38
N GLY A 278 31.85 1.99 -4.34
CA GLY A 278 32.82 2.82 -3.62
C GLY A 278 32.14 3.94 -2.88
N PHE A 279 31.14 3.59 -2.08
CA PHE A 279 30.62 4.51 -1.07
C PHE A 279 31.48 4.39 0.18
N ASP A 280 32.39 5.34 0.36
CA ASP A 280 33.17 5.49 1.59
C ASP A 280 32.46 6.49 2.53
N ASP A 281 32.96 6.61 3.76
CA ASP A 281 32.49 7.58 4.76
C ASP A 281 32.30 9.00 4.20
N GLY A 282 31.04 9.45 4.16
CA GLY A 282 30.67 10.80 3.72
C GLY A 282 30.32 10.92 2.24
N ASP A 283 30.52 9.86 1.44
CA ASP A 283 30.27 9.88 0.01
C ASP A 283 28.80 10.09 -0.33
N THR A 284 28.58 10.78 -1.44
CA THR A 284 27.24 11.22 -1.85
C THR A 284 27.04 11.07 -3.34
N LYS A 285 26.06 10.26 -3.73
CA LYS A 285 25.56 10.21 -5.10
C LYS A 285 24.44 11.22 -5.28
N HIS A 286 24.70 12.28 -6.03
CA HIS A 286 23.69 13.24 -6.47
C HIS A 286 23.05 12.82 -7.79
N TYR A 287 21.75 13.12 -7.95
CA TYR A 287 21.03 12.93 -9.21
C TYR A 287 20.67 14.28 -9.83
N SER A 288 21.10 14.50 -11.07
CA SER A 288 20.70 15.63 -11.90
C SER A 288 20.43 15.14 -13.33
N PRO A 289 19.17 15.19 -13.82
CA PRO A 289 17.97 15.61 -13.11
C PRO A 289 17.67 14.70 -11.91
N HIS A 290 16.90 15.21 -10.93
CA HIS A 290 16.44 14.38 -9.80
C HIS A 290 15.73 13.14 -10.31
N TRP A 291 16.02 12.00 -9.70
CA TRP A 291 15.51 10.73 -10.17
C TRP A 291 14.04 10.56 -9.78
N LYS A 292 13.14 10.62 -10.77
CA LYS A 292 11.74 10.20 -10.60
C LYS A 292 11.71 8.70 -10.37
N TYR A 293 11.60 8.31 -9.10
CA TYR A 293 11.70 6.92 -8.68
C TYR A 293 10.42 6.15 -9.03
N HIS A 294 9.26 6.75 -8.73
CA HIS A 294 7.95 6.19 -9.03
C HIS A 294 6.88 7.28 -9.08
N TRP A 295 5.68 6.95 -9.57
CA TRP A 295 4.52 7.84 -9.55
C TRP A 295 3.21 7.07 -9.44
N PHE A 296 2.18 7.75 -8.94
CA PHE A 296 0.84 7.27 -8.69
C PHE A 296 -0.18 8.08 -9.48
N GLY A 297 -1.23 7.43 -9.98
CA GLY A 297 -2.42 8.12 -10.46
C GLY A 297 -3.20 8.66 -9.27
N LEU A 298 -3.64 9.92 -9.33
CA LEU A 298 -4.56 10.48 -8.33
C LEU A 298 -6.02 10.28 -8.73
N ARG A 299 -6.29 9.80 -9.95
CA ARG A 299 -7.63 9.54 -10.50
C ARG A 299 -8.20 8.18 -10.11
N GLU A 300 -7.32 7.27 -9.69
CA GLU A 300 -7.69 5.96 -9.14
C GLU A 300 -8.34 6.17 -7.76
N GLY A 301 -9.29 5.32 -7.36
CA GLY A 301 -10.05 5.49 -6.12
C GLY A 301 -11.03 6.69 -6.06
N THR A 302 -12.16 6.50 -5.38
CA THR A 302 -13.27 7.49 -5.34
C THR A 302 -13.28 8.37 -4.10
N GLY A 303 -12.51 8.04 -3.05
CA GLY A 303 -12.52 8.74 -1.76
C GLY A 303 -11.27 9.55 -1.46
N TRP A 304 -11.44 10.61 -0.67
CA TRP A 304 -10.35 11.34 0.00
C TRP A 304 -10.51 11.21 1.52
N PRO A 305 -9.43 11.25 2.31
CA PRO A 305 -8.03 11.42 1.90
C PRO A 305 -7.42 10.16 1.28
N LYS A 306 -6.53 10.36 0.31
CA LYS A 306 -5.75 9.31 -0.34
C LYS A 306 -4.39 9.17 0.32
N SER A 307 -3.96 7.94 0.57
CA SER A 307 -2.67 7.66 1.23
C SER A 307 -1.81 6.82 0.30
N TYR A 308 -0.61 7.31 0.03
CA TYR A 308 0.38 6.67 -0.83
C TYR A 308 1.57 6.26 0.01
N PHE A 309 2.14 5.10 -0.27
CA PHE A 309 3.29 4.56 0.45
C PHE A 309 4.40 4.16 -0.50
N MET A 310 5.63 4.35 -0.04
CA MET A 310 6.87 3.99 -0.72
C MET A 310 7.77 3.29 0.27
N THR A 311 7.92 1.98 0.17
CA THR A 311 8.87 1.20 0.97
C THR A 311 10.17 1.07 0.19
N LEU A 312 11.22 1.69 0.72
CA LEU A 312 12.56 1.63 0.17
C LEU A 312 13.35 0.51 0.86
N LEU A 313 14.02 -0.30 0.03
CA LEU A 313 14.91 -1.38 0.40
C LEU A 313 16.31 -0.99 -0.06
N LEU A 314 17.24 -0.88 0.89
CA LEU A 314 18.64 -0.60 0.63
C LEU A 314 19.44 -1.85 0.98
N ALA A 315 20.27 -2.29 0.05
CA ALA A 315 21.13 -3.46 0.23
C ALA A 315 22.45 -3.25 -0.51
N GLU A 316 23.49 -3.93 -0.05
CA GLU A 316 24.73 -4.11 -0.79
C GLU A 316 24.50 -5.03 -2.01
N LYS A 317 25.21 -4.79 -3.12
CA LYS A 317 24.89 -5.36 -4.44
C LYS A 317 25.18 -6.85 -4.58
N ASP A 318 25.92 -7.45 -3.66
CA ASP A 318 26.07 -8.90 -3.58
C ASP A 318 24.72 -9.63 -3.38
N TRP A 319 23.63 -8.86 -3.19
CA TRP A 319 22.23 -9.29 -3.13
C TRP A 319 21.39 -9.16 -4.41
N GLY A 320 22.02 -8.98 -5.58
CA GLY A 320 21.33 -8.85 -6.86
C GLY A 320 20.27 -9.93 -7.09
N GLY A 321 18.98 -9.56 -6.97
CA GLY A 321 17.84 -10.47 -7.14
C GLY A 321 16.93 -10.63 -5.91
N PHE A 322 17.39 -10.31 -4.70
CA PHE A 322 16.56 -10.34 -3.49
C PHE A 322 15.35 -9.41 -3.59
N SER A 323 15.57 -8.22 -4.15
CA SER A 323 14.51 -7.27 -4.48
C SER A 323 13.41 -7.90 -5.34
N THR A 324 13.77 -8.68 -6.36
CA THR A 324 12.80 -9.37 -7.23
C THR A 324 12.00 -10.43 -6.48
N VAL A 325 12.64 -11.16 -5.57
CA VAL A 325 11.94 -12.14 -4.74
C VAL A 325 11.00 -11.46 -3.74
N LEU A 326 11.46 -10.43 -3.03
CA LEU A 326 10.63 -9.69 -2.08
C LEU A 326 9.36 -9.14 -2.73
N ASN A 327 9.44 -8.75 -3.99
CA ASN A 327 8.29 -8.28 -4.74
C ASN A 327 7.26 -9.39 -5.03
N ARG A 328 7.70 -10.60 -5.38
CA ARG A 328 6.73 -11.70 -5.59
C ARG A 328 6.11 -12.17 -4.28
N VAL A 329 6.90 -12.15 -3.20
CA VAL A 329 6.42 -12.35 -1.83
C VAL A 329 5.36 -11.30 -1.47
N TRP A 330 5.61 -10.04 -1.81
CA TRP A 330 4.69 -8.94 -1.62
C TRP A 330 3.34 -9.18 -2.30
N GLU A 331 3.32 -9.49 -3.60
CA GLU A 331 2.07 -9.71 -4.36
C GLU A 331 1.24 -10.88 -3.80
N LYS A 332 1.90 -11.94 -3.35
CA LYS A 332 1.21 -13.11 -2.76
C LYS A 332 0.63 -12.82 -1.38
N ILE A 333 1.38 -12.11 -0.53
CA ILE A 333 0.88 -11.64 0.77
C ILE A 333 -0.28 -10.65 0.58
N LYS A 334 -0.18 -9.75 -0.41
CA LYS A 334 -1.27 -8.86 -0.78
C LYS A 334 -2.51 -9.68 -1.17
N ALA A 335 -2.40 -10.58 -2.14
CA ALA A 335 -3.52 -11.42 -2.58
C ALA A 335 -4.16 -12.17 -1.41
N TYR A 336 -3.35 -12.66 -0.49
CA TYR A 336 -3.82 -13.29 0.75
C TYR A 336 -4.61 -12.34 1.63
N VAL A 337 -4.07 -11.16 1.94
CA VAL A 337 -4.73 -10.15 2.78
C VAL A 337 -6.04 -9.70 2.12
N TYR A 338 -6.04 -9.48 0.81
CA TYR A 338 -7.24 -9.17 0.04
C TYR A 338 -8.27 -10.30 0.16
N ALA A 339 -7.89 -11.55 -0.07
CA ALA A 339 -8.81 -12.68 0.01
C ALA A 339 -9.36 -12.88 1.43
N ALA A 340 -8.54 -12.67 2.46
CA ALA A 340 -8.97 -12.74 3.85
C ALA A 340 -10.01 -11.64 4.15
N ILE A 341 -9.73 -10.40 3.74
CA ILE A 341 -10.66 -9.27 3.93
C ILE A 341 -11.92 -9.45 3.06
N ASP A 342 -11.80 -9.94 1.83
CA ASP A 342 -12.93 -10.15 0.93
C ASP A 342 -13.86 -11.27 1.41
N LYS A 343 -13.34 -12.39 1.94
CA LYS A 343 -14.18 -13.42 2.58
C LYS A 343 -14.97 -12.88 3.77
N ILE A 344 -14.39 -11.95 4.50
CA ILE A 344 -14.99 -11.31 5.66
C ILE A 344 -16.05 -10.29 5.20
N VAL A 345 -15.74 -9.47 4.19
CA VAL A 345 -16.55 -8.32 3.75
C VAL A 345 -17.57 -8.66 2.67
N GLY A 346 -17.36 -9.70 1.86
CA GLY A 346 -18.20 -10.15 0.73
C GLY A 346 -19.63 -10.56 1.12
N ILE A 347 -19.96 -10.52 2.42
CA ILE A 347 -21.31 -10.71 2.98
C ILE A 347 -22.08 -9.37 3.03
N LEU A 348 -21.44 -8.23 2.76
CA LEU A 348 -22.02 -6.89 2.91
C LEU A 348 -22.20 -6.15 1.56
N PRO A 349 -23.34 -5.44 1.34
CA PRO A 349 -23.62 -4.72 0.09
C PRO A 349 -22.71 -3.49 -0.14
N GLY A 350 -22.64 -3.03 -1.41
CA GLY A 350 -21.56 -2.25 -2.05
C GLY A 350 -21.16 -0.85 -1.54
N TRP A 351 -21.52 -0.43 -0.32
CA TRP A 351 -21.15 0.86 0.27
C TRP A 351 -19.76 0.85 0.96
N TRP A 352 -19.04 -0.29 0.96
CA TRP A 352 -17.76 -0.44 1.68
C TRP A 352 -16.49 -0.18 0.84
N LYS A 353 -16.52 0.63 -0.23
CA LYS A 353 -15.34 0.97 -1.07
C LYS A 353 -14.17 1.70 -0.35
N LEU A 354 -14.23 1.84 0.98
CA LEU A 354 -13.12 2.28 1.86
C LEU A 354 -12.09 1.17 2.18
N VAL A 355 -12.29 -0.07 1.70
CA VAL A 355 -11.37 -1.22 1.88
C VAL A 355 -9.94 -0.88 1.49
N GLY A 356 -9.74 -0.12 0.40
CA GLY A 356 -8.41 0.03 -0.17
C GLY A 356 -7.39 0.66 0.78
N THR A 357 -7.79 1.71 1.51
CA THR A 357 -6.92 2.33 2.53
C THR A 357 -6.61 1.41 3.71
N ILE A 358 -7.52 0.47 4.03
CA ILE A 358 -7.33 -0.53 5.09
C ILE A 358 -6.37 -1.60 4.59
N VAL A 359 -6.58 -2.14 3.39
CA VAL A 359 -5.73 -3.17 2.80
C VAL A 359 -4.31 -2.65 2.63
N ALA A 360 -4.14 -1.43 2.11
CA ALA A 360 -2.83 -0.78 1.99
C ALA A 360 -2.06 -0.76 3.31
N LYS A 361 -2.74 -0.41 4.41
CA LYS A 361 -2.14 -0.38 5.76
C LYS A 361 -1.81 -1.79 6.26
N VAL A 362 -2.70 -2.76 6.08
CA VAL A 362 -2.48 -4.15 6.50
C VAL A 362 -1.33 -4.78 5.73
N VAL A 363 -1.31 -4.69 4.41
CA VAL A 363 -0.23 -5.23 3.56
C VAL A 363 1.10 -4.60 3.95
N LYS A 364 1.16 -3.27 4.09
CA LYS A 364 2.35 -2.59 4.60
C LYS A 364 2.78 -3.16 5.95
N TRP A 365 1.83 -3.33 6.88
CA TRP A 365 2.12 -3.82 8.23
C TRP A 365 2.76 -5.19 8.22
N VAL A 366 2.16 -6.13 7.48
CA VAL A 366 2.64 -7.51 7.36
C VAL A 366 4.07 -7.53 6.85
N ILE A 367 4.37 -6.69 5.86
CA ILE A 367 5.65 -6.76 5.16
C ILE A 367 6.76 -6.10 5.97
N ASP A 368 6.51 -4.93 6.57
CA ASP A 368 7.49 -4.33 7.48
C ASP A 368 7.83 -5.30 8.62
N LYS A 369 6.84 -6.04 9.16
CA LYS A 369 7.04 -7.06 10.20
C LYS A 369 7.77 -8.31 9.69
N LEU A 370 7.43 -8.80 8.50
CA LEU A 370 8.07 -9.98 7.91
C LEU A 370 9.54 -9.69 7.61
N LEU A 371 9.85 -8.56 6.97
CA LEU A 371 11.22 -8.13 6.72
C LEU A 371 12.00 -7.93 8.01
N GLY A 372 11.41 -7.25 8.99
CA GLY A 372 12.02 -7.10 10.31
C GLY A 372 12.32 -8.44 10.99
N TRP A 373 11.43 -9.43 10.85
CA TRP A 373 11.60 -10.77 11.37
C TRP A 373 12.72 -11.54 10.64
N ILE A 374 12.76 -11.51 9.31
CA ILE A 374 13.82 -12.13 8.49
C ILE A 374 15.17 -11.52 8.89
N ILE A 375 15.31 -10.19 8.86
CA ILE A 375 16.57 -9.50 9.22
C ILE A 375 17.00 -9.87 10.65
N LYS A 376 16.08 -9.86 11.62
CA LYS A 376 16.38 -10.15 13.03
C LYS A 376 16.86 -11.58 13.25
N ILE A 377 16.19 -12.56 12.65
CA ILE A 377 16.54 -13.97 12.86
C ILE A 377 17.81 -14.32 12.09
N PHE A 378 17.97 -13.80 10.89
CA PHE A 378 19.06 -14.23 10.02
C PHE A 378 20.33 -13.37 10.13
N LYS A 379 20.29 -12.26 10.92
CA LYS A 379 21.44 -11.39 11.27
C LYS A 379 22.23 -10.94 10.03
N ASP A 380 21.64 -10.09 9.21
CA ASP A 380 22.16 -9.87 7.85
C ASP A 380 22.17 -8.43 7.33
N ASP A 381 23.15 -8.14 6.45
CA ASP A 381 23.59 -6.93 5.72
C ASP A 381 22.52 -6.17 4.89
N VAL A 382 21.24 -6.47 5.10
CA VAL A 382 20.14 -5.66 4.58
C VAL A 382 19.75 -4.61 5.61
N PHE A 383 19.70 -3.35 5.18
CA PHE A 383 19.22 -2.29 6.05
C PHE A 383 17.72 -2.46 6.33
N PRO A 384 17.25 -2.18 7.56
CA PRO A 384 15.82 -2.15 7.85
C PRO A 384 15.08 -1.28 6.81
N PRO A 385 13.98 -1.78 6.24
CA PRO A 385 13.23 -1.06 5.21
C PRO A 385 12.75 0.29 5.74
N ARG A 386 12.64 1.26 4.82
CA ARG A 386 12.09 2.59 5.13
C ARG A 386 10.83 2.84 4.34
N THR A 387 9.71 2.89 5.06
CA THR A 387 8.43 3.23 4.46
C THR A 387 8.10 4.70 4.64
N LEU A 388 7.90 5.36 3.51
CA LEU A 388 7.60 6.77 3.36
C LEU A 388 6.16 6.88 2.90
N SER A 389 5.46 7.94 3.30
CA SER A 389 4.07 8.11 2.92
C SER A 389 3.73 9.55 2.60
N ALA A 390 2.72 9.72 1.75
CA ALA A 390 2.09 10.98 1.47
C ALA A 390 0.57 10.82 1.59
N LYS A 391 -0.06 11.68 2.39
CA LYS A 391 -1.50 11.77 2.51
C LYS A 391 -1.97 13.05 1.84
N LEU A 392 -2.86 12.91 0.86
CA LEU A 392 -3.45 14.00 0.09
C LEU A 392 -4.95 14.08 0.39
N TRP A 393 -5.52 15.29 0.32
CA TRP A 393 -6.93 15.55 0.69
C TRP A 393 -7.82 15.93 -0.50
N SER A 394 -7.19 16.26 -1.62
CA SER A 394 -7.83 16.61 -2.89
C SER A 394 -6.77 16.71 -3.99
N TYR A 395 -7.21 16.78 -5.26
CA TYR A 395 -6.34 17.10 -6.39
C TYR A 395 -5.64 18.47 -6.24
N GLY A 396 -6.31 19.42 -5.58
CA GLY A 396 -5.77 20.76 -5.29
C GLY A 396 -4.83 20.83 -4.09
N SER A 397 -4.47 19.68 -3.47
CA SER A 397 -3.57 19.69 -2.30
C SER A 397 -2.26 20.39 -2.63
N ARG A 398 -1.74 21.21 -1.70
CA ARG A 398 -0.45 21.88 -1.82
C ARG A 398 0.37 21.72 -0.55
N TRP A 399 1.67 21.58 -0.72
CA TRP A 399 2.60 21.45 0.38
C TRP A 399 3.02 22.82 0.90
N ARG A 400 2.90 23.03 2.20
CA ARG A 400 3.40 24.24 2.85
C ARG A 400 4.89 24.11 3.12
N HIS A 401 5.67 25.06 2.64
CA HIS A 401 7.11 25.13 2.87
C HIS A 401 7.45 26.00 4.09
N PRO A 402 8.67 25.87 4.66
CA PRO A 402 9.11 26.69 5.80
C PRO A 402 9.07 28.20 5.53
N ASP A 403 9.22 28.61 4.27
CA ASP A 403 9.10 30.01 3.82
C ASP A 403 7.65 30.52 3.75
N GLY A 404 6.67 29.69 4.12
CA GLY A 404 5.25 30.00 4.08
C GLY A 404 4.58 29.78 2.73
N SER A 405 5.35 29.51 1.67
CA SER A 405 4.81 29.29 0.31
C SER A 405 4.10 27.94 0.18
N TRP A 406 3.13 27.88 -0.73
CA TRP A 406 2.42 26.66 -1.10
C TRP A 406 2.90 26.17 -2.45
N ARG A 407 3.37 24.93 -2.52
CA ARG A 407 3.99 24.37 -3.73
C ARG A 407 3.39 23.01 -4.07
N THR A 408 3.51 22.61 -5.32
CA THR A 408 3.10 21.27 -5.79
C THR A 408 4.05 20.18 -5.33
N TYR A 409 5.19 20.50 -4.71
CA TYR A 409 6.13 19.53 -4.17
C TYR A 409 6.33 19.70 -2.66
N SER A 410 6.57 18.61 -1.96
CA SER A 410 6.86 18.60 -0.54
C SER A 410 8.23 19.20 -0.24
N PRO A 411 8.47 19.69 0.99
CA PRO A 411 9.84 19.88 1.48
C PRO A 411 10.66 18.60 1.32
N ARG A 412 11.98 18.76 1.14
CA ARG A 412 12.91 17.63 1.09
C ARG A 412 12.97 16.95 2.46
N ARG A 413 13.07 15.63 2.46
CA ARG A 413 13.17 14.77 3.63
C ARG A 413 14.27 13.74 3.45
N ARG A 414 14.66 13.07 4.54
CA ARG A 414 15.71 12.06 4.54
C ARG A 414 15.20 10.78 5.17
N ALA A 415 15.30 9.67 4.44
CA ALA A 415 15.07 8.33 4.97
C ALA A 415 16.41 7.75 5.40
N HIS A 416 16.61 7.55 6.71
CA HIS A 416 17.89 7.13 7.28
C HIS A 416 17.96 5.61 7.43
N PHE A 417 18.91 4.91 6.86
CA PHE A 417 19.09 3.47 6.99
C PHE A 417 20.23 3.20 7.98
N TYR A 418 19.94 2.45 9.05
CA TYR A 418 20.92 2.08 10.07
C TYR A 418 20.98 0.56 10.17
N GLY A 419 22.16 -0.01 10.03
CA GLY A 419 22.38 -1.45 10.03
C GLY A 419 23.86 -1.72 9.86
N HIS A 420 24.35 -2.83 10.41
CA HIS A 420 25.71 -3.33 10.10
C HIS A 420 26.83 -2.35 10.42
N LYS A 421 26.59 -1.51 11.45
CA LYS A 421 27.40 -0.35 11.84
C LYS A 421 27.44 0.81 10.82
N GLY A 422 26.90 0.61 9.62
CA GLY A 422 26.75 1.67 8.63
C GLY A 422 25.50 2.55 8.85
N HIS A 423 25.58 3.75 8.31
CA HIS A 423 24.51 4.73 8.26
C HIS A 423 24.44 5.35 6.86
N TYR A 424 23.34 5.10 6.15
CA TYR A 424 23.04 5.74 4.87
C TYR A 424 21.80 6.64 5.01
N TYR A 425 21.63 7.61 4.12
CA TYR A 425 20.31 8.20 3.92
C TYR A 425 19.99 8.48 2.46
N VAL A 426 18.70 8.35 2.14
CA VAL A 426 18.12 8.74 0.86
C VAL A 426 17.39 10.05 1.07
N GLU A 427 17.79 11.11 0.36
CA GLU A 427 17.08 12.38 0.36
C GLU A 427 16.03 12.40 -0.76
N TYR A 428 14.81 12.80 -0.43
CA TYR A 428 13.67 12.67 -1.33
C TYR A 428 12.64 13.80 -1.16
N TYR A 429 11.70 13.89 -2.11
CA TYR A 429 10.49 14.71 -2.00
C TYR A 429 9.35 14.12 -2.85
N TRP A 430 8.12 14.51 -2.53
CA TRP A 430 6.92 14.20 -3.28
C TRP A 430 6.57 15.36 -4.20
N LYS A 431 6.10 15.12 -5.42
CA LYS A 431 5.66 16.17 -6.36
C LYS A 431 4.35 15.80 -7.03
N MET A 432 3.39 16.70 -6.93
CA MET A 432 2.14 16.69 -7.68
C MET A 432 2.37 17.34 -9.04
N PHE A 433 1.86 16.73 -10.09
CA PHE A 433 2.00 17.18 -11.49
C PHE A 433 0.83 16.64 -12.33
N SER A 434 0.74 17.09 -13.58
CA SER A 434 -0.25 16.65 -14.58
C SER A 434 0.41 15.74 -15.62
#